data_AF-A0A2V7FQ34-F1
#
_entry.id   AF-A0A2V7FQ34-F1
#
_cell.length_a   1.000
_cell.length_b   1.000
_cell.length_c   1.000
_cell.angle_alpha   90.00
_cell.angle_beta   90.00
_cell.angle_gamma   90.00
#
_symmetry.space_group_name_H-M   'P 1'
#
loop_
_entity.id
_entity.type
_entity.pdbx_description
1 polymer ?
#
loop_
_entity_poly.entity_id
_entity_poly.type
_entity_poly.pdbx_seq_one_letter_code
_entity_poly.pdbx_strand_id
1 'polypeptide(L)'
;MTRHFAFIALVAVAVAACEQNRSLTSPAASLQAARDADVTGDLAGPGAVYTLTNQVGGNAVAVFTRGADGRLASAGSVATGGTGTGASLGSQGAVSLSNDGRRLFAVNAGSNDVSVFAVSPTGLALASRTASGGTLPISLTVHGNVLYVLNAGGSGNISGFTLGTSGDLTPIAGATLPLSGSTVGPADVQFSPDGSRLVVTEKNTNLLDVYAVDANGVASGPTTTASAGGTPFGF
;
A
#
# COMPACT_ATOMS: atom_id res chain seq x y z
N MET A 1 27.02 -44.99 53.31
CA MET A 1 27.85 -43.81 53.05
C MET A 1 28.17 -43.78 51.55
N THR A 2 27.28 -43.20 50.73
CA THR A 2 27.49 -41.91 50.02
C THR A 2 28.77 -41.90 49.15
N ARG A 3 28.67 -42.21 47.85
CA ARG A 3 28.36 -41.31 46.70
C ARG A 3 29.64 -40.73 46.06
N HIS A 4 29.92 -41.05 44.79
CA HIS A 4 29.77 -40.10 43.67
C HIS A 4 30.32 -40.63 42.33
N PHE A 5 29.45 -40.59 41.31
CA PHE A 5 29.77 -40.70 39.89
C PHE A 5 30.30 -39.34 39.39
N ALA A 6 31.33 -39.35 38.55
CA ALA A 6 31.75 -38.19 37.76
C ALA A 6 31.80 -38.60 36.28
N PHE A 7 30.89 -38.04 35.49
CA PHE A 7 30.88 -38.09 34.04
C PHE A 7 31.99 -37.19 33.49
N ILE A 8 32.87 -37.74 32.64
CA ILE A 8 33.85 -36.97 31.88
C ILE A 8 33.17 -36.51 30.59
N ALA A 9 33.02 -35.19 30.43
CA ALA A 9 32.52 -34.57 29.22
C ALA A 9 33.61 -34.53 28.14
N LEU A 10 33.26 -35.00 26.95
CA LEU A 10 34.09 -34.96 25.74
C LEU A 10 34.11 -33.51 25.20
N VAL A 11 35.28 -32.87 25.20
CA VAL A 11 35.48 -31.56 24.58
C VAL A 11 35.74 -31.77 23.08
N ALA A 12 34.78 -31.39 22.24
CA ALA A 12 34.99 -31.29 20.80
C ALA A 12 35.73 -29.98 20.47
N VAL A 13 36.97 -30.09 20.02
CA VAL A 13 37.76 -28.98 19.49
C VAL A 13 37.26 -28.69 18.07
N ALA A 14 36.49 -27.61 17.90
CA ALA A 14 36.16 -27.08 16.57
C ALA A 14 37.34 -26.25 16.06
N VAL A 15 37.99 -26.72 15.00
CA VAL A 15 39.01 -25.96 14.27
C VAL A 15 38.29 -24.84 13.52
N ALA A 16 38.50 -23.60 13.96
CA ALA A 16 38.04 -22.41 13.26
C ALA A 16 38.86 -22.22 11.98
N ALA A 17 38.23 -22.36 10.82
CA ALA A 17 38.80 -21.86 9.57
C ALA A 17 38.76 -20.32 9.60
N CYS A 18 39.93 -19.69 9.50
CA CYS A 18 40.05 -18.24 9.35
C CYS A 18 39.63 -17.83 7.93
N GLU A 19 38.54 -17.07 7.81
CA GLU A 19 38.22 -16.33 6.58
C GLU A 19 38.48 -14.83 6.82
N GLN A 20 39.33 -14.24 5.98
CA GLN A 20 39.85 -12.87 6.08
C GLN A 20 38.88 -11.80 5.55
N ASN A 21 37.61 -11.84 5.96
CA ASN A 21 36.69 -10.75 5.67
C ASN A 21 35.71 -10.48 6.82
N ARG A 22 36.24 -9.92 7.91
CA ARG A 22 35.44 -9.38 9.02
C ARG A 22 35.22 -7.89 8.84
N SER A 23 34.32 -7.56 7.94
CA SER A 23 33.57 -6.31 8.02
C SER A 23 32.16 -6.63 7.60
N LEU A 24 31.34 -7.08 8.55
CA LEU A 24 29.86 -7.11 8.58
C LEU A 24 29.39 -8.12 9.65
N THR A 25 29.77 -7.94 10.91
CA THR A 25 29.20 -8.75 12.02
C THR A 25 28.88 -7.90 13.24
N SER A 26 28.11 -6.83 13.06
CA SER A 26 27.43 -6.16 14.18
C SER A 26 26.17 -5.45 13.67
N PRO A 27 24.97 -5.71 14.23
CA PRO A 27 23.75 -4.96 13.92
C PRO A 27 23.85 -3.46 14.23
N ALA A 28 24.88 -3.05 14.99
CA ALA A 28 25.16 -1.65 15.29
C ALA A 28 25.82 -0.89 14.11
N ALA A 29 26.57 -1.58 13.22
CA ALA A 29 27.27 -0.92 12.12
C ALA A 29 26.32 -0.55 10.96
N SER A 30 25.23 -1.30 10.77
CA SER A 30 24.18 -0.99 9.79
C SER A 30 23.25 0.15 10.23
N LEU A 31 23.15 0.43 11.53
CA LEU A 31 22.38 1.56 12.06
C LEU A 31 23.11 2.90 11.92
N GLN A 32 24.45 2.90 11.83
CA GLN A 32 25.23 4.12 11.64
C GLN A 32 25.26 4.55 10.17
N ALA A 33 25.42 3.60 9.23
CA ALA A 33 25.46 3.89 7.79
C ALA A 33 24.10 4.32 7.20
N ALA A 34 22.99 3.93 7.84
CA ALA A 34 21.64 4.38 7.45
C ALA A 34 21.29 5.79 7.93
N ARG A 35 22.14 6.44 8.75
CA ARG A 35 21.93 7.83 9.21
C ARG A 35 22.51 8.88 8.26
N ASP A 36 23.39 8.47 7.36
CA ASP A 36 24.08 9.37 6.43
C ASP A 36 23.58 9.24 4.97
N ALA A 37 22.55 8.41 4.73
CA ALA A 37 21.81 8.42 3.47
C ALA A 37 20.79 9.56 3.51
N ASP A 38 21.27 10.71 3.08
CA ASP A 38 20.57 11.93 2.72
C ASP A 38 19.09 11.75 2.32
N VAL A 39 18.19 11.97 3.29
CA VAL A 39 16.81 12.39 3.07
C VAL A 39 16.72 13.86 3.49
N THR A 40 17.45 14.77 2.85
CA THR A 40 17.16 16.22 2.93
C THR A 40 16.06 16.64 1.95
N GLY A 41 15.02 15.82 1.82
CA GLY A 41 13.79 16.16 1.12
C GLY A 41 12.65 16.34 2.11
N ASP A 42 12.45 17.57 2.60
CA ASP A 42 11.21 18.15 3.15
C ASP A 42 10.37 17.40 4.22
N LEU A 43 10.86 16.32 4.84
CA LEU A 43 10.11 15.64 5.92
C LEU A 43 10.22 16.31 7.30
N ALA A 44 11.04 17.36 7.40
CA ALA A 44 11.31 18.12 8.63
C ALA A 44 10.30 19.26 8.88
N GLY A 45 9.40 19.55 7.93
CA GLY A 45 8.35 20.54 8.08
C GLY A 45 7.07 20.00 8.74
N PRO A 46 6.21 20.88 9.28
CA PRO A 46 4.84 20.50 9.61
C PRO A 46 4.11 19.98 8.36
N GLY A 47 3.30 18.94 8.53
CA GLY A 47 2.57 18.28 7.43
C GLY A 47 1.20 17.78 7.87
N ALA A 48 0.60 16.91 7.06
CA ALA A 48 -0.66 16.25 7.39
C ALA A 48 -0.54 14.73 7.24
N VAL A 49 -1.24 14.00 8.10
CA VAL A 49 -1.48 12.57 7.96
C VAL A 49 -2.97 12.37 7.73
N TYR A 50 -3.29 11.52 6.77
CA TYR A 50 -4.66 11.18 6.41
C TYR A 50 -4.90 9.71 6.66
N THR A 51 -6.03 9.40 7.28
CA THR A 51 -6.52 8.02 7.39
C THR A 51 -7.96 7.98 6.93
N LEU A 52 -8.42 6.80 6.52
CA LEU A 52 -9.80 6.62 6.08
C LEU A 52 -10.59 5.93 7.19
N THR A 53 -11.78 6.46 7.46
CA THR A 53 -12.78 5.73 8.25
C THR A 53 -13.38 4.62 7.37
N ASN A 54 -14.37 3.88 7.87
CA ASN A 54 -15.06 2.88 7.06
C ASN A 54 -16.50 2.67 7.52
N GLN A 55 -17.26 3.75 7.67
CA GLN A 55 -18.59 3.71 8.27
C GLN A 55 -19.69 3.52 7.21
N VAL A 56 -20.68 2.69 7.52
CA VAL A 56 -21.84 2.43 6.63
C VAL A 56 -22.70 3.68 6.44
N GLY A 57 -22.82 4.51 7.50
CA GLY A 57 -23.58 5.76 7.46
C GLY A 57 -22.90 6.93 6.75
N GLY A 58 -21.68 6.74 6.27
CA GLY A 58 -20.91 7.77 5.57
C GLY A 58 -19.41 7.62 5.83
N ASN A 59 -18.64 7.45 4.77
CA ASN A 59 -17.19 7.35 4.87
C ASN A 59 -16.54 8.75 4.88
N ALA A 60 -15.42 8.87 5.57
CA ALA A 60 -14.72 10.14 5.77
C ALA A 60 -13.20 9.94 5.85
N VAL A 61 -12.47 10.92 5.36
CA VAL A 61 -11.02 11.06 5.58
C VAL A 61 -10.81 11.77 6.91
N ALA A 62 -10.21 11.08 7.88
CA ALA A 62 -9.75 11.68 9.12
C ALA A 62 -8.40 12.40 8.87
N VAL A 63 -8.29 13.62 9.38
CA VAL A 63 -7.15 14.50 9.13
C VAL A 63 -6.41 14.74 10.44
N PHE A 64 -5.09 14.59 10.41
CA PHE A 64 -4.21 14.93 11.51
C PHE A 64 -3.17 15.92 11.02
N THR A 65 -2.95 17.00 11.77
CA THR A 65 -1.74 17.81 11.60
C THR A 65 -0.56 17.03 12.17
N ARG A 66 0.58 17.09 11.48
CA ARG A 66 1.84 16.49 11.91
C ARG A 66 2.82 17.62 12.22
N GLY A 67 3.26 17.73 13.47
CA GLY A 67 4.34 18.63 13.84
C GLY A 67 5.68 18.19 13.22
N ALA A 68 6.66 19.10 13.19
CA ALA A 68 8.03 18.78 12.76
C ALA A 68 8.69 17.68 13.61
N ASP A 69 8.24 17.52 14.86
CA ASP A 69 8.63 16.46 15.79
C ASP A 69 7.86 15.14 15.58
N GLY A 70 7.00 15.07 14.57
CA GLY A 70 6.18 13.91 14.24
C GLY A 70 4.91 13.75 15.07
N ARG A 71 4.63 14.63 16.05
CA ARG A 71 3.39 14.54 16.85
C ARG A 71 2.17 14.78 15.98
N LEU A 72 1.14 13.95 16.16
CA LEU A 72 -0.13 14.05 15.46
C LEU A 72 -1.17 14.72 16.35
N ALA A 73 -1.85 15.74 15.82
CA ALA A 73 -3.02 16.34 16.45
C ALA A 73 -4.22 16.24 15.49
N SER A 74 -5.34 15.73 16.00
CA SER A 74 -6.57 15.62 15.22
C SER A 74 -7.01 17.00 14.72
N ALA A 75 -7.30 17.08 13.42
CA ALA A 75 -7.71 18.29 12.72
C ALA A 75 -9.14 18.15 12.13
N GLY A 76 -9.88 17.14 12.57
CA GLY A 76 -11.23 16.84 12.10
C GLY A 76 -11.26 15.80 10.98
N SER A 77 -12.36 15.80 10.22
CA SER A 77 -12.56 14.88 9.11
C SER A 77 -13.33 15.54 7.97
N VAL A 78 -13.15 15.02 6.76
CA VAL A 78 -13.86 15.47 5.56
C VAL A 78 -14.61 14.29 4.96
N ALA A 79 -15.90 14.48 4.70
CA ALA A 79 -16.75 13.44 4.12
C ALA A 79 -16.30 13.09 2.70
N THR A 80 -16.25 11.80 2.40
CA THR A 80 -16.01 11.29 1.03
C THR A 80 -17.23 11.45 0.12
N GLY A 81 -18.42 11.56 0.73
CA GLY A 81 -19.70 11.49 0.02
C GLY A 81 -20.12 10.06 -0.37
N GLY A 82 -19.28 9.05 -0.11
CA GLY A 82 -19.59 7.63 -0.27
C GLY A 82 -19.78 6.93 1.08
N THR A 83 -19.90 5.60 1.04
CA THR A 83 -20.07 4.76 2.25
C THR A 83 -18.98 3.70 2.36
N GLY A 84 -18.66 3.36 3.61
CA GLY A 84 -17.82 2.24 3.95
C GLY A 84 -18.65 0.96 4.18
N THR A 85 -17.97 -0.13 4.51
CA THR A 85 -18.63 -1.42 4.82
C THR A 85 -18.98 -1.60 6.29
N GLY A 86 -18.40 -0.79 7.19
CA GLY A 86 -18.50 -1.01 8.64
C GLY A 86 -17.65 -2.15 9.18
N ALA A 87 -16.95 -2.88 8.31
CA ALA A 87 -16.09 -4.02 8.66
C ALA A 87 -14.63 -3.76 8.27
N SER A 88 -13.69 -4.61 8.66
CA SER A 88 -12.33 -4.52 8.11
C SER A 88 -12.35 -4.80 6.61
N LEU A 89 -11.60 -4.03 5.82
CA LEU A 89 -11.37 -4.32 4.40
C LEU A 89 -10.32 -5.42 4.20
N GLY A 90 -9.51 -5.69 5.23
CA GLY A 90 -8.39 -6.64 5.13
C GLY A 90 -7.42 -6.27 4.02
N SER A 91 -7.19 -4.97 3.80
CA SER A 91 -6.39 -4.43 2.71
C SER A 91 -5.38 -3.39 3.19
N GLN A 92 -4.46 -3.03 2.30
CA GLN A 92 -3.65 -1.80 2.39
C GLN A 92 -4.05 -0.87 1.23
N GLY A 93 -3.63 0.40 1.25
CA GLY A 93 -3.86 1.31 0.12
C GLY A 93 -5.27 1.88 -0.04
N ALA A 94 -6.13 1.80 1.00
CA ALA A 94 -7.50 2.35 0.94
C ALA A 94 -7.54 3.89 0.77
N VAL A 95 -6.46 4.58 1.12
CA VAL A 95 -6.26 6.01 0.90
C VAL A 95 -4.83 6.25 0.40
N SER A 96 -4.66 7.13 -0.59
CA SER A 96 -3.35 7.45 -1.16
C SER A 96 -3.27 8.93 -1.57
N LEU A 97 -2.05 9.48 -1.56
CA LEU A 97 -1.75 10.82 -2.07
C LEU A 97 -1.14 10.71 -3.47
N SER A 98 -1.35 11.73 -4.30
CA SER A 98 -0.53 11.91 -5.50
C SER A 98 0.91 12.25 -5.11
N ASN A 99 1.88 11.95 -5.99
CA ASN A 99 3.31 12.21 -5.74
C ASN A 99 3.61 13.69 -5.42
N ASP A 100 2.84 14.62 -5.97
CA ASP A 100 2.97 16.06 -5.71
C ASP A 100 2.23 16.53 -4.43
N GLY A 101 1.55 15.61 -3.74
CA GLY A 101 0.77 15.88 -2.54
C GLY A 101 -0.48 16.74 -2.75
N ARG A 102 -0.88 17.02 -4.01
CA ARG A 102 -2.00 17.93 -4.33
C ARG A 102 -3.35 17.23 -4.46
N ARG A 103 -3.37 15.90 -4.50
CA ARG A 103 -4.58 15.09 -4.57
C ARG A 103 -4.54 13.98 -3.53
N LEU A 104 -5.69 13.68 -2.95
CA LEU A 104 -5.91 12.51 -2.11
C LEU A 104 -7.03 11.68 -2.70
N PHE A 105 -6.85 10.36 -2.73
CA PHE A 105 -7.79 9.40 -3.28
C PHE A 105 -8.24 8.47 -2.16
N ALA A 106 -9.53 8.17 -2.10
CA ALA A 106 -10.12 7.34 -1.05
C ALA A 106 -11.13 6.34 -1.63
N VAL A 107 -11.02 5.07 -1.26
CA VAL A 107 -12.01 4.05 -1.65
C VAL A 107 -13.27 4.15 -0.78
N ASN A 108 -14.44 4.01 -1.39
CA ASN A 108 -15.71 3.87 -0.69
C ASN A 108 -16.25 2.47 -0.97
N ALA A 109 -15.73 1.53 -0.18
CA ALA A 109 -16.00 0.10 -0.34
C ALA A 109 -17.50 -0.26 -0.29
N GLY A 110 -18.29 0.48 0.52
CA GLY A 110 -19.74 0.26 0.64
C GLY A 110 -20.56 0.81 -0.52
N SER A 111 -20.13 1.91 -1.14
CA SER A 111 -20.83 2.53 -2.28
C SER A 111 -20.23 2.21 -3.65
N ASN A 112 -19.17 1.40 -3.70
CA ASN A 112 -18.48 0.94 -4.91
C ASN A 112 -17.86 2.07 -5.75
N ASP A 113 -17.43 3.14 -5.11
CA ASP A 113 -16.84 4.30 -5.78
C ASP A 113 -15.56 4.78 -5.10
N VAL A 114 -14.88 5.73 -5.73
CA VAL A 114 -13.67 6.41 -5.23
C VAL A 114 -13.93 7.89 -5.17
N SER A 115 -13.49 8.53 -4.09
CA SER A 115 -13.50 9.99 -3.94
C SER A 115 -12.12 10.57 -4.19
N VAL A 116 -12.07 11.69 -4.92
CA VAL A 116 -10.85 12.47 -5.13
C VAL A 116 -10.99 13.80 -4.39
N PHE A 117 -9.96 14.19 -3.65
CA PHE A 117 -9.88 15.45 -2.94
C PHE A 117 -8.75 16.32 -3.49
N ALA A 118 -9.00 17.62 -3.59
CA ALA A 118 -7.93 18.60 -3.68
C ALA A 118 -7.30 18.79 -2.30
N VAL A 119 -5.97 18.77 -2.26
CA VAL A 119 -5.18 19.05 -1.05
C VAL A 119 -4.60 20.45 -1.19
N SER A 120 -4.79 21.28 -0.17
CA SER A 120 -4.22 22.62 -0.11
C SER A 120 -3.78 22.96 1.32
N PRO A 121 -3.06 24.07 1.52
CA PRO A 121 -2.74 24.56 2.87
C PRO A 121 -3.97 24.83 3.75
N THR A 122 -5.14 25.03 3.15
CA THR A 122 -6.40 25.26 3.89
C THR A 122 -7.14 23.97 4.22
N GLY A 123 -6.66 22.81 3.76
CA GLY A 123 -7.22 21.50 4.05
C GLY A 123 -7.61 20.69 2.80
N LEU A 124 -8.54 19.75 2.99
CA LEU A 124 -9.08 18.91 1.92
C LEU A 124 -10.41 19.47 1.41
N ALA A 125 -10.61 19.43 0.10
CA ALA A 125 -11.90 19.70 -0.54
C ALA A 125 -12.25 18.55 -1.47
N LEU A 126 -13.45 17.97 -1.33
CA LEU A 126 -13.93 16.93 -2.24
C LEU A 126 -14.07 17.51 -3.65
N ALA A 127 -13.38 16.91 -4.61
CA ALA A 127 -13.35 17.35 -6.00
C ALA A 127 -14.31 16.52 -6.88
N SER A 128 -14.26 15.20 -6.75
CA SER A 128 -15.08 14.29 -7.56
C SER A 128 -15.36 12.97 -6.84
N ARG A 129 -16.34 12.24 -7.38
CA ARG A 129 -16.63 10.85 -7.00
C ARG A 129 -16.92 10.05 -8.27
N THR A 130 -16.25 8.92 -8.44
CA THR A 130 -16.35 8.10 -9.64
C THR A 130 -16.52 6.63 -9.28
N ALA A 131 -17.38 5.92 -10.00
CA ALA A 131 -17.54 4.47 -9.84
C ALA A 131 -16.19 3.76 -10.03
N SER A 132 -15.91 2.77 -9.18
CA SER A 132 -14.61 2.09 -9.09
C SER A 132 -14.26 1.17 -10.25
N GLY A 133 -15.19 0.93 -11.19
CA GLY A 133 -15.05 -0.09 -12.24
C GLY A 133 -15.28 -1.53 -11.75
N GLY A 134 -15.70 -1.69 -10.49
CA GLY A 134 -16.06 -2.98 -9.90
C GLY A 134 -16.95 -2.80 -8.69
N THR A 135 -16.87 -3.76 -7.77
CA THR A 135 -17.56 -3.71 -6.48
C THR A 135 -16.56 -3.94 -5.35
N LEU A 136 -16.85 -3.37 -4.18
CA LEU A 136 -15.99 -3.43 -3.01
C LEU A 136 -14.55 -2.98 -3.33
N PRO A 137 -14.32 -1.72 -3.72
CA PRO A 137 -12.95 -1.18 -3.86
C PRO A 137 -12.27 -1.17 -2.49
N ILE A 138 -11.07 -1.75 -2.40
CA ILE A 138 -10.35 -1.93 -1.13
C ILE A 138 -8.95 -1.31 -1.11
N SER A 139 -8.35 -1.07 -2.28
CA SER A 139 -7.04 -0.45 -2.45
C SER A 139 -7.02 0.37 -3.73
N LEU A 140 -6.16 1.37 -3.78
CA LEU A 140 -5.85 2.14 -4.98
C LEU A 140 -4.39 2.59 -5.00
N THR A 141 -3.88 2.85 -6.19
CA THR A 141 -2.52 3.36 -6.42
C THR A 141 -2.52 4.35 -7.58
N VAL A 142 -1.58 5.29 -7.57
CA VAL A 142 -1.49 6.36 -8.58
C VAL A 142 -0.04 6.54 -9.02
N HIS A 143 0.16 6.73 -10.32
CA HIS A 143 1.45 7.10 -10.90
C HIS A 143 1.22 8.12 -12.02
N GLY A 144 1.79 9.32 -11.86
CA GLY A 144 1.52 10.43 -12.78
C GLY A 144 0.02 10.77 -12.81
N ASN A 145 -0.59 10.69 -13.99
CA ASN A 145 -2.02 10.91 -14.21
C ASN A 145 -2.82 9.61 -14.37
N VAL A 146 -2.27 8.45 -13.99
CA VAL A 146 -2.95 7.16 -14.07
C VAL A 146 -3.21 6.64 -12.66
N LEU A 147 -4.45 6.25 -12.39
CA LEU A 147 -4.88 5.65 -11.14
C LEU A 147 -5.46 4.26 -11.40
N TYR A 148 -5.12 3.31 -10.55
CA TYR A 148 -5.72 1.98 -10.54
C TYR A 148 -6.42 1.70 -9.22
N VAL A 149 -7.60 1.09 -9.32
CA VAL A 149 -8.42 0.63 -8.19
C VAL A 149 -8.43 -0.88 -8.18
N LEU A 150 -8.22 -1.48 -7.00
CA LEU A 150 -8.41 -2.90 -6.74
C LEU A 150 -9.78 -3.12 -6.11
N ASN A 151 -10.62 -3.85 -6.82
CA ASN A 151 -11.96 -4.24 -6.42
C ASN A 151 -11.94 -5.69 -5.94
N ALA A 152 -12.42 -5.95 -4.73
CA ALA A 152 -12.43 -7.28 -4.12
C ALA A 152 -13.77 -8.02 -4.26
N GLY A 153 -14.80 -7.36 -4.79
CA GLY A 153 -16.12 -7.97 -4.93
C GLY A 153 -16.15 -9.06 -6.00
N GLY A 154 -16.87 -10.15 -5.72
CA GLY A 154 -16.97 -11.30 -6.62
C GLY A 154 -15.61 -12.00 -6.81
N SER A 155 -15.17 -12.12 -8.08
CA SER A 155 -13.83 -12.65 -8.40
C SER A 155 -12.73 -11.59 -8.30
N GLY A 156 -13.09 -10.33 -8.07
CA GLY A 156 -12.18 -9.20 -8.05
C GLY A 156 -11.71 -8.75 -9.44
N ASN A 157 -11.25 -7.50 -9.50
CA ASN A 157 -10.61 -6.92 -10.69
C ASN A 157 -9.67 -5.78 -10.29
N ILE A 158 -8.80 -5.39 -11.22
CA ILE A 158 -8.23 -4.05 -11.25
C ILE A 158 -8.95 -3.21 -12.30
N SER A 159 -9.10 -1.91 -12.05
CA SER A 159 -9.68 -0.96 -13.01
C SER A 159 -8.86 0.32 -13.09
N GLY A 160 -8.45 0.69 -14.30
CA GLY A 160 -7.60 1.86 -14.57
C GLY A 160 -8.38 3.11 -15.01
N PHE A 161 -7.89 4.27 -14.58
CA PHE A 161 -8.48 5.59 -14.85
C PHE A 161 -7.40 6.61 -15.20
N THR A 162 -7.70 7.52 -16.11
CA THR A 162 -6.94 8.77 -16.25
C THR A 162 -7.48 9.80 -15.26
N LEU A 163 -6.56 10.47 -14.57
CA LEU A 163 -6.83 11.57 -13.65
C LEU A 163 -6.74 12.92 -14.39
N GLY A 164 -7.87 13.61 -14.47
CA GLY A 164 -7.95 14.98 -14.96
C GLY A 164 -7.40 16.00 -13.97
N THR A 165 -7.02 17.17 -14.47
CA THR A 165 -6.49 18.27 -13.64
C THR A 165 -7.48 18.75 -12.57
N SER A 166 -8.78 18.65 -12.82
CA SER A 166 -9.85 19.01 -11.89
C SER A 166 -10.12 17.91 -10.85
N GLY A 167 -9.49 16.74 -10.96
CA GLY A 167 -9.72 15.59 -10.08
C GLY A 167 -10.72 14.57 -10.61
N ASP A 168 -11.25 14.74 -11.82
CA ASP A 168 -12.14 13.77 -12.44
C ASP A 168 -11.39 12.51 -12.86
N LEU A 169 -11.94 11.34 -12.55
CA LEU A 169 -11.44 10.05 -13.02
C LEU A 169 -12.23 9.61 -14.25
N THR A 170 -11.54 9.36 -15.36
CA THR A 170 -12.14 8.82 -16.59
C THR A 170 -11.64 7.40 -16.82
N PRO A 171 -12.51 6.40 -17.00
CA PRO A 171 -12.09 5.02 -17.25
C PRO A 171 -11.18 4.91 -18.48
N ILE A 172 -10.10 4.14 -18.36
CA ILE A 172 -9.25 3.80 -19.51
C ILE A 172 -9.87 2.58 -20.21
N ALA A 173 -10.14 2.69 -21.52
CA ALA A 173 -10.71 1.60 -22.28
C ALA A 173 -9.78 0.37 -22.29
N GLY A 174 -10.31 -0.80 -21.93
CA GLY A 174 -9.54 -2.04 -21.84
C GLY A 174 -8.70 -2.21 -20.56
N ALA A 175 -8.72 -1.24 -19.64
CA ALA A 175 -7.93 -1.26 -18.41
C ALA A 175 -8.63 -1.88 -17.20
N THR A 176 -9.77 -2.55 -17.39
CA THR A 176 -10.40 -3.38 -16.36
C THR A 176 -10.04 -4.83 -16.62
N LEU A 177 -9.25 -5.42 -15.73
CA LEU A 177 -8.69 -6.77 -15.90
C LEU A 177 -9.03 -7.66 -14.70
N PRO A 178 -9.27 -8.96 -14.95
CA PRO A 178 -9.46 -9.92 -13.88
C PRO A 178 -8.17 -10.15 -13.09
N LEU A 179 -8.31 -10.71 -11.90
CA LEU A 179 -7.23 -11.27 -11.09
C LEU A 179 -6.93 -12.72 -11.53
N SER A 180 -6.08 -13.44 -10.81
CA SER A 180 -5.60 -14.78 -11.19
C SER A 180 -6.71 -15.85 -11.26
N GLY A 181 -7.83 -15.63 -10.57
CA GLY A 181 -8.93 -16.58 -10.48
C GLY A 181 -10.14 -16.06 -9.73
N SER A 182 -10.95 -16.96 -9.19
CA SER A 182 -12.10 -16.61 -8.36
C SER A 182 -11.75 -16.75 -6.87
N THR A 183 -12.34 -15.90 -6.03
CA THR A 183 -12.18 -15.96 -4.56
C THR A 183 -10.73 -15.77 -4.07
N VAL A 184 -9.92 -15.01 -4.81
CA VAL A 184 -8.48 -14.85 -4.55
C VAL A 184 -8.15 -14.08 -3.27
N GLY A 185 -9.12 -13.32 -2.75
CA GLY A 185 -8.97 -12.52 -1.54
C GLY A 185 -7.82 -11.51 -1.68
N PRO A 186 -7.92 -10.54 -2.60
CA PRO A 186 -6.84 -9.61 -2.83
C PRO A 186 -6.66 -8.67 -1.62
N ALA A 187 -5.48 -8.06 -1.48
CA ALA A 187 -5.18 -7.20 -0.34
C ALA A 187 -4.61 -5.83 -0.71
N ASP A 188 -3.78 -5.74 -1.74
CA ASP A 188 -3.21 -4.47 -2.15
C ASP A 188 -2.90 -4.44 -3.65
N VAL A 189 -2.88 -3.23 -4.22
CA VAL A 189 -2.38 -2.97 -5.57
C VAL A 189 -1.38 -1.81 -5.51
N GLN A 190 -0.21 -1.97 -6.13
CA GLN A 190 0.80 -0.92 -6.17
C GLN A 190 1.44 -0.79 -7.55
N PHE A 191 1.72 0.45 -7.95
CA PHE A 191 2.58 0.71 -9.11
C PHE A 191 4.03 0.39 -8.76
N SER A 192 4.79 -0.14 -9.72
CA SER A 192 6.25 -0.07 -9.64
C SER A 192 6.72 1.39 -9.64
N PRO A 193 7.91 1.70 -9.08
CA PRO A 193 8.40 3.09 -9.00
C PRO A 193 8.49 3.82 -10.34
N ASP A 194 8.69 3.09 -11.44
CA ASP A 194 8.74 3.61 -12.81
C ASP A 194 7.35 3.67 -13.49
N GLY A 195 6.30 3.24 -12.80
CA GLY A 195 4.92 3.20 -13.30
C GLY A 195 4.64 2.13 -14.35
N SER A 196 5.64 1.30 -14.71
CA SER A 196 5.52 0.38 -15.83
C SER A 196 4.85 -0.95 -15.47
N ARG A 197 4.61 -1.21 -14.18
CA ARG A 197 3.94 -2.42 -13.68
C ARG A 197 2.93 -2.07 -12.59
N LEU A 198 1.92 -2.91 -12.46
CA LEU A 198 1.09 -3.02 -11.25
C LEU A 198 1.36 -4.38 -10.62
N VAL A 199 1.44 -4.43 -9.30
CA VAL A 199 1.53 -5.67 -8.53
C VAL A 199 0.34 -5.77 -7.60
N VAL A 200 -0.34 -6.92 -7.60
CA VAL A 200 -1.45 -7.25 -6.71
C VAL A 200 -1.07 -8.42 -5.81
N THR A 201 -1.38 -8.31 -4.52
CA THR A 201 -1.23 -9.41 -3.55
C THR A 201 -2.54 -10.20 -3.40
N GLU A 202 -2.48 -11.53 -3.50
CA GLU A 202 -3.63 -12.42 -3.31
C GLU A 202 -3.44 -13.31 -2.07
N LYS A 203 -4.19 -13.02 -1.01
CA LYS A 203 -4.01 -13.69 0.29
C LYS A 203 -4.39 -15.16 0.24
N ASN A 204 -5.50 -15.50 -0.42
CA ASN A 204 -6.07 -16.84 -0.33
C ASN A 204 -5.33 -17.85 -1.21
N THR A 205 -4.73 -17.37 -2.31
CA THR A 205 -4.01 -18.20 -3.29
C THR A 205 -2.49 -18.20 -3.04
N ASN A 206 -1.98 -17.28 -2.20
CA ASN A 206 -0.55 -17.05 -1.97
C ASN A 206 0.18 -16.62 -3.26
N LEU A 207 -0.50 -15.86 -4.12
CA LEU A 207 0.02 -15.42 -5.41
C LEU A 207 0.28 -13.91 -5.42
N LEU A 208 1.16 -13.52 -6.33
CA LEU A 208 1.38 -12.14 -6.75
C LEU A 208 1.03 -12.04 -8.23
N ASP A 209 0.11 -11.15 -8.57
CA ASP A 209 -0.25 -10.83 -9.95
C ASP A 209 0.51 -9.59 -10.41
N VAL A 210 1.17 -9.69 -11.56
CA VAL A 210 1.91 -8.57 -12.16
C VAL A 210 1.29 -8.22 -13.51
N TYR A 211 0.88 -6.96 -13.66
CA TYR A 211 0.38 -6.42 -14.91
C TYR A 211 1.40 -5.47 -15.52
N ALA A 212 1.61 -5.55 -16.83
CA ALA A 212 2.38 -4.54 -17.56
C ALA A 212 1.50 -3.34 -17.88
N VAL A 213 2.00 -2.13 -17.66
CA VAL A 213 1.29 -0.88 -17.95
C VAL A 213 2.02 -0.15 -19.08
N ASP A 214 1.30 0.17 -20.15
CA ASP A 214 1.87 0.89 -21.28
C ASP A 214 1.95 2.41 -21.03
N ALA A 215 2.49 3.16 -21.98
CA ALA A 215 2.64 4.62 -21.87
C ALA A 215 1.31 5.39 -21.82
N ASN A 216 0.20 4.76 -22.22
CA ASN A 216 -1.14 5.33 -22.13
C ASN A 216 -1.83 4.96 -20.81
N GLY A 217 -1.17 4.21 -19.94
CA GLY A 217 -1.73 3.72 -18.68
C GLY A 217 -2.59 2.48 -18.83
N VAL A 218 -2.56 1.78 -19.97
CA VAL A 218 -3.35 0.56 -20.18
C VAL A 218 -2.58 -0.63 -19.63
N ALA A 219 -3.16 -1.29 -18.62
CA ALA A 219 -2.65 -2.55 -18.09
C ALA A 219 -2.92 -3.73 -19.04
N SER A 220 -2.04 -4.73 -18.98
CA SER A 220 -2.16 -6.04 -19.64
C SER A 220 -1.58 -7.14 -18.76
N GLY A 221 -2.11 -8.36 -18.87
CA GLY A 221 -1.74 -9.51 -18.02
C GLY A 221 -2.97 -10.12 -17.32
N PRO A 222 -2.81 -10.75 -16.13
CA PRO A 222 -1.58 -10.79 -15.31
C PRO A 222 -0.56 -11.87 -15.73
N THR A 223 0.70 -11.67 -15.33
CA THR A 223 1.66 -12.75 -15.07
C THR A 223 1.62 -13.06 -13.58
N THR A 224 1.29 -14.30 -13.22
CA THR A 224 1.12 -14.69 -11.82
C THR A 224 2.32 -15.49 -11.32
N THR A 225 2.81 -15.17 -10.13
CA THR A 225 3.93 -15.89 -9.49
C THR A 225 3.58 -16.26 -8.05
N ALA A 226 4.08 -17.38 -7.55
CA ALA A 226 3.96 -17.73 -6.15
C ALA A 226 4.69 -16.70 -5.27
N SER A 227 4.04 -16.26 -4.20
CA SER A 227 4.71 -15.47 -3.17
C SER A 227 5.68 -16.33 -2.35
N ALA A 228 6.67 -15.70 -1.72
CA ALA A 228 7.70 -16.41 -0.95
C ALA A 228 7.16 -17.09 0.32
N GLY A 229 5.99 -16.66 0.81
CA GLY A 229 5.35 -17.16 2.03
C GLY A 229 3.83 -17.20 1.89
N GLY A 230 3.12 -17.54 2.97
CA GLY A 230 1.66 -17.53 2.96
C GLY A 230 1.08 -16.13 3.17
N THR A 231 -0.13 -15.90 2.64
CA THR A 231 -0.94 -14.70 2.88
C THR A 231 -0.21 -13.38 2.60
N PRO A 232 0.31 -13.16 1.37
CA PRO A 232 0.87 -11.87 1.01
C PRO A 232 -0.19 -10.77 1.21
N PHE A 233 0.17 -9.68 1.90
CA PHE A 233 -0.80 -8.66 2.32
C PHE A 233 -0.58 -7.33 1.60
N GLY A 234 0.56 -6.69 1.78
CA GLY A 234 0.92 -5.45 1.08
C GLY A 234 2.42 -5.31 0.90
N PHE A 235 2.86 -4.13 0.50
CA PHE A 235 4.25 -3.82 0.12
C PHE A 235 4.96 -2.89 1.10
#